data_AF-A0AAU3D746-F1
#
_entry.id   AF-A0AAU3D746-F1
#
_cell.length_a   1.000
_cell.length_b   1.000
_cell.length_c   1.000
_cell.angle_alpha   90.00
_cell.angle_beta   90.00
_cell.angle_gamma   90.00
#
_symmetry.space_group_name_H-M   'P 1'
#
loop_
_entity.id
_entity.type
_entity.pdbx_description
1 polymer ?
#
loop_
_entity_poly.entity_id
_entity_poly.type
_entity_poly.pdbx_seq_one_letter_code
_entity_poly.pdbx_strand_id
1 'polypeptide(L)'
;MGIGRRKTAVVAGVVAAAVLATGTTLWATDSGPFRDSYCWGAWEQNSGPSFLGEEALRKSGSERRSTESAAPSAARPQGTCTVAVGSEVEDDDSDEPLTFEESVTLEFGPVPAEVKEHRDWLARFFHGSASPLPDGLDGLVAGDRGMLVLPSSCDRDGSPTVVTIRSESSGDGHLGKVAMPFTIGTRADVLRMLLDAANTGMDKAGCAPAQPLRSSSPMVTVAEDEESAGSPLCRIPGVRFEYDDRSRYKEQVGAVTDRLQTCSVVWKTPRMPDEPSALYVMANGRPADLFQGMPEGAGQGLVRRGCDGRRTVFYGHVEAGLQDRGHPSDQQVFNRFVESVGKRIGCGSGEGA
;
A
#
# COMPACT_ATOMS: atom_id res chain seq x y z
N MET A 1 -24.09 -82.26 25.59
CA MET A 1 -23.17 -82.79 24.56
C MET A 1 -22.70 -81.62 23.71
N GLY A 2 -21.37 -81.47 23.51
CA GLY A 2 -20.78 -80.60 22.49
C GLY A 2 -20.16 -79.28 22.95
N ILE A 3 -19.04 -79.35 23.67
CA ILE A 3 -18.05 -78.26 23.79
C ILE A 3 -17.17 -78.28 22.53
N GLY A 4 -16.98 -77.14 21.87
CA GLY A 4 -16.05 -76.98 20.75
C GLY A 4 -15.30 -75.66 20.82
N ARG A 5 -13.98 -75.73 20.99
CA ARG A 5 -13.03 -74.65 21.32
C ARG A 5 -12.06 -74.44 20.13
N ARG A 6 -11.62 -73.18 19.91
CA ARG A 6 -10.43 -72.69 19.16
C ARG A 6 -10.51 -72.83 17.61
N LYS A 7 -9.95 -71.94 16.78
CA LYS A 7 -8.65 -71.25 16.83
C LYS A 7 -8.66 -69.92 16.08
N THR A 8 -7.90 -68.96 16.61
CA THR A 8 -7.27 -67.83 15.89
C THR A 8 -6.18 -68.31 14.94
N ALA A 9 -6.06 -67.67 13.77
CA ALA A 9 -4.82 -67.50 13.01
C ALA A 9 -4.95 -66.30 12.05
N VAL A 10 -3.87 -65.53 11.97
CA VAL A 10 -3.69 -64.23 11.32
C VAL A 10 -2.87 -64.41 10.03
N VAL A 11 -2.87 -63.38 9.16
CA VAL A 11 -1.94 -63.06 8.04
C VAL A 11 -2.23 -63.87 6.75
N ALA A 12 -2.24 -63.36 5.51
CA ALA A 12 -1.75 -62.14 4.85
C ALA A 12 -2.51 -61.97 3.51
N GLY A 13 -2.57 -60.77 2.92
CA GLY A 13 -3.16 -60.62 1.58
C GLY A 13 -3.11 -59.23 0.95
N VAL A 14 -1.89 -58.74 0.68
CA VAL A 14 -1.46 -57.94 -0.49
C VAL A 14 -2.22 -56.64 -0.85
N VAL A 15 -1.44 -55.56 -0.78
CA VAL A 15 -1.64 -54.20 -1.33
C VAL A 15 -1.97 -54.22 -2.83
N ALA A 16 -3.01 -53.48 -3.23
CA ALA A 16 -3.12 -52.91 -4.58
C ALA A 16 -3.40 -51.41 -4.45
N ALA A 17 -2.40 -50.62 -4.86
CA ALA A 17 -2.46 -49.18 -4.97
C ALA A 17 -2.84 -48.76 -6.40
N ALA A 18 -3.48 -47.58 -6.50
CA ALA A 18 -3.67 -46.73 -7.68
C ALA A 18 -4.67 -47.25 -8.75
N VAL A 19 -5.46 -46.43 -9.46
CA VAL A 19 -5.18 -45.13 -10.10
C VAL A 19 -6.48 -44.32 -10.30
N LEU A 20 -6.35 -43.01 -10.04
CA LEU A 20 -6.97 -41.81 -10.67
C LEU A 20 -7.98 -42.00 -11.83
N ALA A 21 -9.09 -41.24 -11.77
CA ALA A 21 -9.68 -40.53 -12.92
C ALA A 21 -10.72 -39.50 -12.41
N THR A 22 -10.31 -38.23 -12.28
CA THR A 22 -10.69 -37.10 -13.17
C THR A 22 -12.06 -36.48 -12.88
N GLY A 23 -12.01 -35.26 -12.34
CA GLY A 23 -12.72 -34.11 -12.89
C GLY A 23 -14.24 -34.12 -12.74
N THR A 24 -14.73 -33.42 -11.73
CA THR A 24 -15.93 -32.57 -11.81
C THR A 24 -15.98 -31.70 -10.55
N THR A 25 -15.68 -30.42 -10.75
CA THR A 25 -16.22 -29.24 -10.05
C THR A 25 -16.92 -29.49 -8.70
N LEU A 26 -16.15 -29.36 -7.61
CA LEU A 26 -16.71 -29.12 -6.27
C LEU A 26 -17.02 -27.63 -6.13
N TRP A 27 -18.17 -27.20 -6.66
CA TRP A 27 -18.89 -26.05 -6.13
C TRP A 27 -19.99 -26.62 -5.25
N ALA A 28 -19.73 -26.70 -3.95
CA ALA A 28 -20.74 -27.08 -2.97
C ALA A 28 -20.43 -26.45 -1.61
N THR A 29 -21.18 -25.38 -1.36
CA THR A 29 -21.74 -24.93 -0.07
C THR A 29 -20.81 -24.33 0.99
N ASP A 30 -20.87 -22.99 1.05
CA ASP A 30 -20.60 -22.09 2.17
C ASP A 30 -21.43 -22.42 3.43
N SER A 31 -21.16 -23.55 4.06
CA SER A 31 -21.69 -23.84 5.40
C SER A 31 -20.84 -24.85 6.15
N GLY A 32 -19.66 -24.41 6.61
CA GLY A 32 -18.81 -25.09 7.59
C GLY A 32 -18.19 -24.07 8.55
N PRO A 33 -17.61 -24.48 9.69
CA PRO A 33 -17.01 -23.55 10.67
C PRO A 33 -15.69 -22.90 10.19
N PHE A 34 -15.35 -23.04 8.91
CA PHE A 34 -14.10 -22.56 8.34
C PHE A 34 -14.36 -21.22 7.65
N ARG A 35 -13.71 -20.18 8.15
CA ARG A 35 -13.67 -18.87 7.49
C ARG A 35 -12.67 -18.96 6.35
N ASP A 36 -12.98 -18.31 5.24
CA ASP A 36 -12.00 -18.11 4.20
C ASP A 36 -10.79 -17.34 4.74
N SER A 37 -9.63 -17.68 4.21
CA SER A 37 -8.36 -17.08 4.58
C SER A 37 -7.69 -16.52 3.33
N TYR A 38 -7.15 -15.32 3.45
CA TYR A 38 -6.62 -14.54 2.35
C TYR A 38 -5.17 -14.14 2.62
N CYS A 39 -4.41 -13.96 1.54
CA CYS A 39 -3.04 -13.46 1.56
C CYS A 39 -2.13 -14.27 2.47
N TRP A 40 -2.00 -15.57 2.14
CA TRP A 40 -1.16 -16.54 2.84
C TRP A 40 -1.53 -16.78 4.31
N GLY A 41 -2.76 -16.41 4.68
CA GLY A 41 -3.24 -16.48 6.05
C GLY A 41 -3.12 -15.19 6.86
N ALA A 42 -2.76 -14.07 6.22
CA ALA A 42 -2.70 -12.79 6.90
C ALA A 42 -4.08 -12.30 7.32
N TRP A 43 -5.11 -12.53 6.51
CA TRP A 43 -6.46 -12.05 6.76
C TRP A 43 -7.47 -13.18 6.73
N GLU A 44 -8.54 -13.04 7.50
CA GLU A 44 -9.66 -13.97 7.50
C GLU A 44 -10.96 -13.25 7.14
N GLN A 45 -11.91 -13.97 6.56
CA GLN A 45 -13.27 -13.50 6.37
C GLN A 45 -13.86 -13.01 7.70
N ASN A 46 -14.58 -11.90 7.66
CA ASN A 46 -15.17 -11.25 8.83
C ASN A 46 -14.12 -10.85 9.90
N SER A 47 -12.87 -10.56 9.50
CA SER A 47 -11.83 -10.01 10.36
C SER A 47 -11.44 -8.59 9.93
N GLY A 48 -11.96 -7.57 10.62
CA GLY A 48 -11.57 -6.18 10.41
C GLY A 48 -12.56 -5.37 9.58
N PRO A 49 -12.11 -4.63 8.54
CA PRO A 49 -12.97 -3.71 7.83
C PRO A 49 -14.08 -4.43 7.06
N SER A 50 -15.16 -3.69 6.77
CA SER A 50 -16.36 -4.20 6.08
C SER A 50 -16.05 -4.87 4.73
N PHE A 51 -14.95 -4.49 4.07
CA PHE A 51 -14.47 -5.13 2.85
C PHE A 51 -14.26 -6.65 3.01
N LEU A 52 -13.75 -7.10 4.16
CA LEU A 52 -13.58 -8.52 4.49
C LEU A 52 -14.85 -9.14 5.13
N GLY A 53 -15.87 -8.32 5.43
CA GLY A 53 -17.10 -8.71 6.10
C GLY A 53 -18.24 -9.11 5.16
N GLU A 54 -19.29 -9.71 5.69
CA GLU A 54 -20.53 -10.00 4.95
C GLU A 54 -21.19 -8.73 4.39
N GLU A 55 -20.92 -7.55 4.96
CA GLU A 55 -21.43 -6.28 4.49
C GLU A 55 -21.08 -5.99 3.03
N ALA A 56 -19.86 -6.34 2.60
CA ALA A 56 -19.41 -6.18 1.21
C ALA A 56 -20.16 -7.10 0.24
N LEU A 57 -20.80 -8.17 0.73
CA LEU A 57 -21.51 -9.17 -0.06
C LEU A 57 -23.03 -8.98 -0.07
N ARG A 58 -23.54 -7.88 0.52
CA ARG A 58 -24.99 -7.66 0.64
C ARG A 58 -25.69 -7.30 -0.68
N LYS A 59 -24.96 -6.84 -1.69
CA LYS A 59 -25.54 -6.54 -3.01
C LYS A 59 -25.79 -7.85 -3.77
N SER A 60 -26.86 -7.89 -4.55
CA SER A 60 -27.14 -9.05 -5.41
C SER A 60 -25.96 -9.34 -6.34
N GLY A 61 -25.70 -10.62 -6.60
CA GLY A 61 -24.60 -11.06 -7.47
C GLY A 61 -23.20 -10.80 -6.90
N SER A 62 -23.06 -10.36 -5.64
CA SER A 62 -21.75 -10.08 -5.07
C SER A 62 -20.97 -11.34 -4.78
N GLU A 63 -19.70 -11.35 -5.17
CA GLU A 63 -18.78 -12.46 -4.91
C GLU A 63 -17.41 -11.91 -4.51
N ARG A 64 -16.84 -12.47 -3.44
CA ARG A 64 -15.45 -12.21 -3.07
C ARG A 64 -14.55 -13.29 -3.66
N ARG A 65 -13.47 -12.87 -4.30
CA ARG A 65 -12.42 -13.74 -4.84
C ARG A 65 -11.06 -13.30 -4.34
N SER A 66 -10.12 -14.24 -4.27
CA SER A 66 -8.73 -13.97 -3.93
C SER A 66 -7.80 -14.65 -4.91
N THR A 67 -6.75 -13.95 -5.31
CA THR A 67 -5.64 -14.50 -6.10
C THR A 67 -4.35 -14.18 -5.37
N GLU A 68 -3.54 -15.19 -5.06
CA GLU A 68 -2.26 -15.01 -4.40
C GLU A 68 -1.13 -15.74 -5.14
N SER A 69 0.03 -15.10 -5.19
CA SER A 69 1.27 -15.77 -5.57
C SER A 69 1.69 -16.75 -4.48
N ALA A 70 2.76 -17.51 -4.72
CA ALA A 70 3.43 -18.23 -3.64
C ALA A 70 3.79 -17.26 -2.50
N ALA A 71 3.66 -17.72 -1.25
CA ALA A 71 4.03 -16.94 -0.08
C ALA A 71 5.51 -16.51 -0.13
N PRO A 72 5.85 -15.33 0.42
CA PRO A 72 7.23 -14.92 0.59
C PRO A 72 8.03 -16.00 1.33
N SER A 73 9.25 -16.25 0.89
CA SER A 73 10.14 -17.26 1.47
C SER A 73 11.58 -16.79 1.42
N ALA A 74 12.46 -17.48 2.14
CA ALA A 74 13.88 -17.15 2.09
C ALA A 74 14.47 -17.23 0.67
N ALA A 75 13.96 -18.12 -0.19
CA ALA A 75 14.42 -18.27 -1.58
C ALA A 75 13.71 -17.32 -2.56
N ARG A 76 12.48 -16.89 -2.23
CA ARG A 76 11.66 -15.96 -3.03
C ARG A 76 11.04 -14.95 -2.08
N PRO A 77 11.77 -13.89 -1.69
CA PRO A 77 11.36 -12.94 -0.65
C PRO A 77 10.38 -11.89 -1.20
N GLN A 78 9.48 -12.31 -2.08
CA GLN A 78 8.47 -11.47 -2.69
C GLN A 78 7.16 -12.24 -2.85
N GLY A 79 6.03 -11.53 -2.80
CA GLY A 79 4.72 -12.09 -3.04
C GLY A 79 3.66 -11.02 -3.22
N THR A 80 2.61 -11.36 -3.96
CA THR A 80 1.45 -10.50 -4.20
C THR A 80 0.18 -11.28 -3.87
N CYS A 81 -0.79 -10.60 -3.29
CA CYS A 81 -2.13 -11.11 -3.06
C CYS A 81 -3.14 -10.02 -3.45
N THR A 82 -4.19 -10.37 -4.16
CA THR A 82 -5.30 -9.48 -4.49
C THR A 82 -6.60 -10.13 -4.01
N VAL A 83 -7.31 -9.44 -3.14
CA VAL A 83 -8.68 -9.77 -2.75
C VAL A 83 -9.61 -8.81 -3.50
N ALA A 84 -10.63 -9.32 -4.17
CA ALA A 84 -11.58 -8.52 -4.94
C ALA A 84 -13.01 -8.89 -4.58
N VAL A 85 -13.89 -7.89 -4.55
CA VAL A 85 -15.34 -8.04 -4.43
C VAL A 85 -15.96 -7.49 -5.70
N GLY A 86 -16.57 -8.37 -6.48
CA GLY A 86 -17.43 -7.99 -7.59
C GLY A 86 -18.85 -7.77 -7.08
N SER A 87 -19.60 -6.83 -7.65
CA SER A 87 -21.04 -6.66 -7.41
C SER A 87 -21.76 -6.20 -8.66
N GLU A 88 -23.06 -6.50 -8.74
CA GLU A 88 -23.92 -6.14 -9.86
C GLU A 88 -25.08 -5.27 -9.36
N VAL A 89 -25.49 -4.30 -10.17
CA VAL A 89 -26.67 -3.46 -9.92
C VAL A 89 -27.49 -3.42 -11.20
N GLU A 90 -28.80 -3.63 -11.09
CA GLU A 90 -29.71 -3.49 -12.24
C GLU A 90 -29.61 -2.07 -12.82
N ASP A 91 -29.53 -1.99 -14.14
CA ASP A 91 -29.56 -0.73 -14.87
C ASP A 91 -31.00 -0.43 -15.30
N ASP A 92 -31.55 0.71 -14.88
CA ASP A 92 -32.91 1.10 -15.27
C ASP A 92 -33.02 1.42 -16.77
N ASP A 93 -31.88 1.73 -17.42
CA ASP A 93 -31.80 2.14 -18.82
C ASP A 93 -31.33 1.01 -19.77
N SER A 94 -30.98 -0.19 -19.26
CA SER A 94 -30.54 -1.31 -20.09
C SER A 94 -30.86 -2.70 -19.50
N ASP A 95 -30.91 -3.72 -20.36
CA ASP A 95 -31.12 -5.12 -19.93
C ASP A 95 -29.84 -5.76 -19.34
N GLU A 96 -28.70 -5.07 -19.36
CA GLU A 96 -27.42 -5.56 -18.82
C GLU A 96 -27.12 -4.86 -17.48
N PRO A 97 -26.79 -5.60 -16.40
CA PRO A 97 -26.49 -4.98 -15.12
C PRO A 97 -25.16 -4.21 -15.16
N LEU A 98 -25.08 -3.14 -14.39
CA LEU A 98 -23.83 -2.43 -14.12
C LEU A 98 -22.94 -3.28 -13.21
N THR A 99 -21.70 -3.51 -13.61
CA THR A 99 -20.72 -4.25 -12.81
C THR A 99 -19.79 -3.30 -12.06
N PHE A 100 -19.47 -3.66 -10.82
CA PHE A 100 -18.54 -2.94 -9.98
C PHE A 100 -17.53 -3.91 -9.39
N GLU A 101 -16.27 -3.49 -9.35
CA GLU A 101 -15.18 -4.25 -8.75
C GLU A 101 -14.45 -3.36 -7.75
N GLU A 102 -14.31 -3.84 -6.51
CA GLU A 102 -13.48 -3.26 -5.45
C GLU A 102 -12.39 -4.26 -5.12
N SER A 103 -11.12 -3.87 -5.22
CA SER A 103 -9.99 -4.76 -4.97
C SER A 103 -9.02 -4.15 -3.96
N VAL A 104 -8.36 -5.02 -3.21
CA VAL A 104 -7.27 -4.70 -2.30
C VAL A 104 -6.09 -5.57 -2.67
N THR A 105 -5.00 -4.93 -3.11
CA THR A 105 -3.74 -5.57 -3.47
C THR A 105 -2.73 -5.38 -2.36
N LEU A 106 -2.18 -6.50 -1.89
CA LEU A 106 -1.07 -6.61 -0.96
C LEU A 106 0.19 -7.00 -1.73
N GLU A 107 1.28 -6.28 -1.52
CA GLU A 107 2.59 -6.66 -2.03
C GLU A 107 3.59 -6.76 -0.87
N PHE A 108 4.42 -7.78 -0.92
CA PHE A 108 5.58 -7.98 -0.06
C PHE A 108 6.80 -8.08 -0.97
N GLY A 109 7.82 -7.26 -0.79
CA GLY A 109 9.01 -7.33 -1.62
C GLY A 109 9.82 -6.04 -1.68
N PRO A 110 10.83 -5.99 -2.56
CA PRO A 110 11.60 -4.76 -2.78
C PRO A 110 10.75 -3.68 -3.45
N VAL A 111 11.22 -2.43 -3.39
CA VAL A 111 10.69 -1.35 -4.23
C VAL A 111 10.95 -1.63 -5.72
N PRO A 112 10.15 -1.05 -6.64
CA PRO A 112 10.37 -1.24 -8.08
C PRO A 112 11.79 -0.85 -8.51
N ALA A 113 12.38 -1.66 -9.38
CA ALA A 113 13.74 -1.44 -9.88
C ALA A 113 13.79 -0.36 -10.98
N GLU A 114 12.74 -0.26 -11.80
CA GLU A 114 12.68 0.73 -12.86
C GLU A 114 12.38 2.12 -12.30
N VAL A 115 13.19 3.11 -12.67
CA VAL A 115 13.09 4.48 -12.12
C VAL A 115 11.69 5.07 -12.30
N LYS A 116 11.04 4.87 -13.45
CA LYS A 116 9.70 5.40 -13.70
C LYS A 116 8.67 4.75 -12.76
N GLU A 117 8.64 3.43 -12.74
CA GLU A 117 7.73 2.66 -11.87
C GLU A 117 7.96 2.99 -10.39
N HIS A 118 9.22 3.20 -10.01
CA HIS A 118 9.59 3.59 -8.65
C HIS A 118 9.09 5.01 -8.30
N ARG A 119 9.14 5.97 -9.23
CA ARG A 119 8.53 7.31 -9.03
C ARG A 119 7.03 7.19 -8.81
N ASP A 120 6.35 6.40 -9.62
CA ASP A 120 4.91 6.18 -9.51
C ASP A 120 4.57 5.49 -8.18
N TRP A 121 5.38 4.54 -7.75
CA TRP A 121 5.24 3.88 -6.44
C TRP A 121 5.44 4.87 -5.28
N LEU A 122 6.46 5.73 -5.32
CA LEU A 122 6.68 6.76 -4.30
C LEU A 122 5.53 7.76 -4.26
N ALA A 123 5.05 8.20 -5.42
CA ALA A 123 3.88 9.08 -5.57
C ALA A 123 2.63 8.49 -4.87
N ARG A 124 2.41 7.19 -5.03
CA ARG A 124 1.28 6.49 -4.41
C ARG A 124 1.38 6.44 -2.89
N PHE A 125 2.53 6.08 -2.32
CA PHE A 125 2.64 5.75 -0.90
C PHE A 125 3.11 6.91 0.00
N PHE A 126 3.82 7.90 -0.55
CA PHE A 126 4.16 9.13 0.16
C PHE A 126 3.13 10.25 -0.05
N HIS A 127 1.92 9.91 -0.49
CA HIS A 127 0.84 10.86 -0.69
C HIS A 127 0.52 11.68 0.57
N GLY A 128 0.13 12.95 0.40
CA GLY A 128 -0.19 13.86 1.51
C GLY A 128 -1.33 13.38 2.41
N SER A 129 -2.25 12.55 1.91
CA SER A 129 -3.35 11.96 2.70
C SER A 129 -2.89 10.92 3.74
N ALA A 130 -1.67 10.40 3.59
CA ALA A 130 -1.15 9.34 4.44
C ALA A 130 -0.47 9.90 5.69
N SER A 131 -0.76 9.28 6.83
CA SER A 131 -0.16 9.63 8.12
C SER A 131 0.95 8.64 8.49
N PRO A 132 2.04 9.07 9.17
CA PRO A 132 3.08 8.17 9.65
C PRO A 132 2.51 7.11 10.57
N LEU A 133 3.08 5.90 10.54
CA LEU A 133 2.69 4.88 11.50
C LEU A 133 3.10 5.25 12.94
N PRO A 134 2.31 4.85 13.95
CA PRO A 134 2.62 5.08 15.36
C PRO A 134 3.78 4.21 15.84
N ASP A 135 4.19 4.42 17.10
CA ASP A 135 5.15 3.57 17.81
C ASP A 135 6.54 3.45 17.15
N GLY A 136 6.88 4.42 16.29
CA GLY A 136 8.15 4.45 15.58
C GLY A 136 8.24 3.44 14.43
N LEU A 137 7.12 2.84 14.02
CA LEU A 137 7.06 2.01 12.82
C LEU A 137 7.37 2.85 11.58
N ASP A 138 8.24 2.32 10.71
CA ASP A 138 8.71 3.03 9.52
C ASP A 138 7.72 2.85 8.37
N GLY A 139 6.71 3.71 8.29
CA GLY A 139 5.68 3.59 7.25
C GLY A 139 4.66 4.72 7.24
N LEU A 140 3.69 4.62 6.33
CA LEU A 140 2.55 5.52 6.25
C LEU A 140 1.24 4.74 6.03
N VAL A 141 0.12 5.33 6.44
CA VAL A 141 -1.22 4.76 6.24
C VAL A 141 -2.28 5.82 5.94
N ALA A 142 -3.17 5.50 5.01
CA ALA A 142 -4.43 6.18 4.71
C ALA A 142 -5.57 5.15 4.68
N GLY A 143 -6.80 5.58 4.38
CA GLY A 143 -7.96 4.67 4.33
C GLY A 143 -7.97 3.73 3.11
N ASP A 144 -7.20 4.05 2.08
CA ASP A 144 -7.14 3.38 0.77
C ASP A 144 -5.75 2.77 0.48
N ARG A 145 -4.76 3.03 1.32
CA ARG A 145 -3.39 2.55 1.12
C ARG A 145 -2.58 2.50 2.41
N GLY A 146 -1.56 1.66 2.43
CA GLY A 146 -0.58 1.60 3.50
C GLY A 146 0.76 1.10 3.00
N MET A 147 1.83 1.49 3.67
CA MET A 147 3.19 1.07 3.40
C MET A 147 3.95 0.92 4.71
N LEU A 148 4.64 -0.20 4.89
CA LEU A 148 5.54 -0.47 6.01
C LEU A 148 6.89 -0.95 5.48
N VAL A 149 7.94 -0.20 5.78
CA VAL A 149 9.32 -0.61 5.56
C VAL A 149 9.70 -1.60 6.64
N LEU A 150 10.09 -2.80 6.25
CA LEU A 150 10.42 -3.86 7.19
C LEU A 150 11.79 -3.61 7.85
N PRO A 151 12.07 -4.28 8.99
CA PRO A 151 13.40 -4.25 9.59
C PRO A 151 14.48 -4.70 8.61
N SER A 152 15.71 -4.20 8.78
CA SER A 152 16.82 -4.50 7.87
C SER A 152 17.20 -5.98 7.81
N SER A 153 16.76 -6.81 8.77
CA SER A 153 16.88 -8.27 8.71
C SER A 153 16.10 -8.89 7.54
N CYS A 154 15.11 -8.18 7.01
CA CYS A 154 14.31 -8.59 5.86
C CYS A 154 14.85 -8.04 4.53
N ASP A 155 15.84 -7.16 4.54
CA ASP A 155 16.40 -6.56 3.32
C ASP A 155 17.06 -7.61 2.43
N ARG A 156 17.02 -7.38 1.12
CA ARG A 156 17.51 -8.32 0.10
C ARG A 156 18.38 -7.61 -0.90
N ASP A 157 19.57 -8.14 -1.11
CA ASP A 157 20.56 -7.57 -2.04
C ASP A 157 20.79 -6.07 -1.82
N GLY A 158 20.76 -5.64 -0.55
CA GLY A 158 20.92 -4.24 -0.13
C GLY A 158 19.68 -3.37 -0.33
N SER A 159 18.59 -3.90 -0.88
CA SER A 159 17.33 -3.18 -1.10
C SER A 159 16.37 -3.36 0.09
N PRO A 160 15.66 -2.29 0.50
CA PRO A 160 14.67 -2.38 1.56
C PRO A 160 13.49 -3.25 1.12
N THR A 161 13.05 -4.14 2.01
CA THR A 161 11.81 -4.89 1.81
C THR A 161 10.64 -4.13 2.43
N VAL A 162 9.55 -4.03 1.69
CA VAL A 162 8.36 -3.25 2.04
C VAL A 162 7.12 -4.13 1.95
N VAL A 163 6.15 -3.82 2.78
CA VAL A 163 4.78 -4.33 2.65
C VAL A 163 3.87 -3.19 2.29
N THR A 164 3.10 -3.34 1.22
CA THR A 164 2.16 -2.32 0.75
C THR A 164 0.75 -2.90 0.65
N ILE A 165 -0.23 -2.06 0.96
CA ILE A 165 -1.65 -2.32 0.69
C ILE A 165 -2.16 -1.17 -0.16
N ARG A 166 -2.95 -1.47 -1.18
CA ARG A 166 -3.62 -0.47 -2.01
C ARG A 166 -5.02 -0.96 -2.38
N SER A 167 -6.00 -0.08 -2.29
CA SER A 167 -7.30 -0.30 -2.88
C SER A 167 -7.42 0.28 -4.28
N GLU A 168 -8.22 -0.39 -5.09
CA GLU A 168 -8.68 0.08 -6.40
C GLU A 168 -10.16 -0.23 -6.54
N SER A 169 -10.89 0.62 -7.26
CA SER A 169 -12.25 0.30 -7.65
C SER A 169 -12.53 0.74 -9.07
N SER A 170 -13.43 0.03 -9.71
CA SER A 170 -13.92 0.36 -11.03
C SER A 170 -15.40 0.03 -11.16
N GLY A 171 -16.10 0.77 -12.00
CA GLY A 171 -17.49 0.52 -12.36
C GLY A 171 -17.68 0.65 -13.86
N ASP A 172 -18.44 -0.27 -14.43
CA ASP A 172 -18.90 -0.17 -15.80
C ASP A 172 -20.15 0.73 -15.83
N GLY A 173 -20.15 1.72 -16.70
CA GLY A 173 -21.30 2.58 -16.94
C GLY A 173 -21.46 2.91 -18.42
N HIS A 174 -22.41 3.77 -18.77
CA HIS A 174 -22.69 4.16 -20.15
C HIS A 174 -21.50 4.81 -20.91
N LEU A 175 -20.42 5.16 -20.21
CA LEU A 175 -19.16 5.70 -20.76
C LEU A 175 -18.02 4.68 -20.79
N GLY A 176 -18.31 3.40 -20.50
CA GLY A 176 -17.31 2.35 -20.31
C GLY A 176 -16.83 2.22 -18.86
N LYS A 177 -15.79 1.40 -18.67
CA LYS A 177 -15.18 1.14 -17.36
C LYS A 177 -14.44 2.37 -16.84
N VAL A 178 -14.83 2.87 -15.67
CA VAL A 178 -14.23 4.05 -15.04
C VAL A 178 -13.68 3.67 -13.66
N ALA A 179 -12.49 4.17 -13.33
CA ALA A 179 -11.91 4.02 -12.00
C ALA A 179 -12.68 4.88 -10.99
N MET A 180 -12.95 4.34 -9.81
CA MET A 180 -13.73 4.99 -8.76
C MET A 180 -12.95 5.07 -7.44
N PRO A 181 -13.23 6.07 -6.58
CA PRO A 181 -12.66 6.12 -5.25
C PRO A 181 -13.16 4.94 -4.39
N PHE A 182 -12.24 4.26 -3.70
CA PHE A 182 -12.58 3.19 -2.76
C PHE A 182 -11.63 3.21 -1.56
N THR A 183 -12.22 3.28 -0.37
CA THR A 183 -11.51 3.18 0.91
C THR A 183 -11.74 1.81 1.52
N ILE A 184 -10.66 1.13 1.90
CA ILE A 184 -10.69 -0.18 2.56
C ILE A 184 -11.40 -0.09 3.91
N GLY A 185 -11.11 0.97 4.67
CA GLY A 185 -11.65 1.21 6.01
C GLY A 185 -11.04 2.45 6.65
N THR A 186 -11.06 2.51 7.98
CA THR A 186 -10.35 3.56 8.70
C THR A 186 -8.83 3.37 8.62
N ARG A 187 -8.05 4.41 8.90
CA ARG A 187 -6.57 4.31 8.99
C ARG A 187 -6.12 3.24 9.99
N ALA A 188 -6.87 3.05 11.08
CA ALA A 188 -6.59 2.02 12.07
C ALA A 188 -6.86 0.60 11.52
N ASP A 189 -7.91 0.42 10.72
CA ASP A 189 -8.21 -0.84 10.06
C ASP A 189 -7.10 -1.22 9.07
N VAL A 190 -6.68 -0.28 8.23
CA VAL A 190 -5.60 -0.49 7.25
C VAL A 190 -4.27 -0.74 7.95
N LEU A 191 -3.95 -0.03 9.04
CA LEU A 191 -2.78 -0.31 9.87
C LEU A 191 -2.79 -1.74 10.40
N ARG A 192 -3.92 -2.20 10.95
CA ARG A 192 -4.04 -3.58 11.45
C ARG A 192 -3.81 -4.60 10.33
N MET A 193 -4.48 -4.42 9.19
CA MET A 193 -4.29 -5.29 8.02
C MET A 193 -2.84 -5.32 7.55
N LEU A 194 -2.17 -4.16 7.54
CA LEU A 194 -0.76 -4.02 7.14
C LEU A 194 0.18 -4.75 8.10
N LEU A 195 -0.05 -4.64 9.42
CA LEU A 195 0.74 -5.35 10.43
C LEU A 195 0.51 -6.87 10.39
N ASP A 196 -0.72 -7.31 10.20
CA ASP A 196 -1.06 -8.73 10.08
C ASP A 196 -0.38 -9.36 8.84
N ALA A 197 -0.41 -8.63 7.72
CA ALA A 197 0.28 -9.03 6.50
C ALA A 197 1.81 -9.00 6.64
N ALA A 198 2.37 -7.98 7.28
CA ALA A 198 3.80 -7.88 7.50
C ALA A 198 4.33 -8.99 8.43
N ASN A 199 3.65 -9.26 9.54
CA ASN A 199 4.04 -10.33 10.45
C ASN A 199 3.96 -11.70 9.77
N THR A 200 2.88 -11.96 9.03
CA THR A 200 2.73 -13.20 8.25
C THR A 200 3.82 -13.32 7.19
N GLY A 201 4.04 -12.28 6.38
CA GLY A 201 5.04 -12.27 5.32
C GLY A 201 6.46 -12.47 5.85
N MET A 202 6.82 -11.80 6.96
CA MET A 202 8.14 -11.94 7.59
C MET A 202 8.36 -13.34 8.17
N ASP A 203 7.34 -13.95 8.77
CA ASP A 203 7.39 -15.33 9.29
C ASP A 203 7.67 -16.31 8.14
N LYS A 204 6.88 -16.24 7.07
CA LYS A 204 7.07 -17.09 5.87
C LYS A 204 8.43 -16.84 5.21
N ALA A 205 8.89 -15.58 5.15
CA ALA A 205 10.18 -15.19 4.60
C ALA A 205 11.38 -15.59 5.49
N GLY A 206 11.13 -15.98 6.75
CA GLY A 206 12.17 -16.34 7.72
C GLY A 206 13.01 -15.16 8.20
N CYS A 207 12.45 -13.94 8.18
CA CYS A 207 13.14 -12.71 8.62
C CYS A 207 12.45 -12.01 9.80
N ALA A 208 11.41 -12.64 10.37
CA ALA A 208 10.63 -12.10 11.46
C ALA A 208 11.49 -11.79 12.71
N PRO A 209 11.25 -10.64 13.36
CA PRO A 209 11.81 -10.37 14.67
C PRO A 209 11.26 -11.34 15.73
N ALA A 210 11.96 -11.46 16.86
CA ALA A 210 11.54 -12.34 17.96
C ALA A 210 10.17 -11.97 18.54
N GLN A 211 9.80 -10.68 18.49
CA GLN A 211 8.47 -10.20 18.84
C GLN A 211 7.80 -9.61 17.60
N PRO A 212 6.55 -9.99 17.29
CA PRO A 212 5.81 -9.44 16.15
C PRO A 212 5.72 -7.92 16.23
N LEU A 213 5.67 -7.26 15.07
CA LEU A 213 5.38 -5.84 14.98
C LEU A 213 3.96 -5.59 15.50
N ARG A 214 3.83 -4.58 16.36
CA ARG A 214 2.56 -4.20 16.99
C ARG A 214 2.49 -2.69 17.07
N SER A 215 1.27 -2.18 17.10
CA SER A 215 0.98 -0.83 17.53
C SER A 215 0.08 -0.84 18.76
N SER A 216 0.41 0.00 19.72
CA SER A 216 -0.37 0.22 20.95
C SER A 216 -0.80 1.67 21.10
N SER A 217 -0.14 2.61 20.44
CA SER A 217 -0.54 4.01 20.44
C SER A 217 -1.72 4.27 19.50
N PRO A 218 -2.61 5.22 19.83
CA PRO A 218 -3.68 5.60 18.93
C PRO A 218 -3.11 6.19 17.63
N MET A 219 -3.80 5.94 16.52
CA MET A 219 -3.45 6.53 15.23
C MET A 219 -3.72 8.03 15.26
N VAL A 220 -2.65 8.83 15.27
CA VAL A 220 -2.76 10.29 15.13
C VAL A 220 -2.87 10.64 13.65
N THR A 221 -4.02 11.18 13.24
CA THR A 221 -4.15 11.74 11.90
C THR A 221 -3.45 13.09 11.88
N VAL A 222 -2.31 13.14 11.19
CA VAL A 222 -1.53 14.36 10.98
C VAL A 222 -1.69 14.92 9.58
N ALA A 223 -2.20 14.10 8.65
CA ALA A 223 -2.58 14.56 7.33
C ALA A 223 -3.77 15.51 7.45
N GLU A 224 -3.60 16.71 6.93
CA GLU A 224 -4.66 17.72 6.89
C GLU A 224 -5.70 17.37 5.83
N ASP A 225 -6.88 17.97 6.01
CA ASP A 225 -7.90 17.97 4.97
C ASP A 225 -7.36 18.65 3.73
N GLU A 226 -7.90 18.26 2.60
CA GLU A 226 -7.51 18.81 1.33
C GLU A 226 -8.02 20.24 1.15
N GLU A 227 -7.12 21.13 0.72
CA GLU A 227 -7.42 22.54 0.48
C GLU A 227 -7.12 22.94 -0.97
N SER A 228 -7.65 24.09 -1.40
CA SER A 228 -7.24 24.67 -2.70
C SER A 228 -5.74 24.93 -2.71
N ALA A 229 -5.04 24.49 -3.75
CA ALA A 229 -3.58 24.62 -3.83
C ALA A 229 -3.16 26.09 -3.68
N GLY A 230 -2.30 26.34 -2.69
CA GLY A 230 -1.92 27.67 -2.25
C GLY A 230 -0.54 28.10 -2.74
N SER A 231 -0.20 29.35 -2.42
CA SER A 231 1.15 29.90 -2.60
C SER A 231 1.55 30.63 -1.33
N PRO A 232 2.51 30.12 -0.55
CA PRO A 232 3.33 28.92 -0.79
C PRO A 232 2.56 27.59 -0.71
N LEU A 233 2.94 26.63 -1.55
CA LEU A 233 2.37 25.27 -1.57
C LEU A 233 2.63 24.55 -0.25
N CYS A 234 1.59 23.94 0.34
CA CYS A 234 1.66 23.19 1.60
C CYS A 234 2.30 24.00 2.75
N ARG A 235 2.18 25.33 2.69
CA ARG A 235 2.84 26.27 3.62
C ARG A 235 4.37 26.15 3.65
N ILE A 236 5.02 25.64 2.59
CA ILE A 236 6.47 25.51 2.50
C ILE A 236 7.08 26.78 1.86
N PRO A 237 7.83 27.61 2.61
CA PRO A 237 8.43 28.83 2.09
C PRO A 237 9.19 28.63 0.77
N GLY A 238 8.82 29.43 -0.23
CA GLY A 238 9.48 29.45 -1.54
C GLY A 238 9.06 28.35 -2.52
N VAL A 239 8.20 27.42 -2.11
CA VAL A 239 7.58 26.43 -3.02
C VAL A 239 6.33 27.06 -3.63
N ARG A 240 6.37 27.38 -4.91
CA ARG A 240 5.31 28.13 -5.60
C ARG A 240 5.09 27.60 -7.01
N PHE A 241 3.83 27.44 -7.37
CA PHE A 241 3.40 27.09 -8.72
C PHE A 241 2.39 28.12 -9.23
N GLU A 242 2.38 28.29 -10.54
CA GLU A 242 1.34 29.04 -11.23
C GLU A 242 0.16 28.12 -11.51
N TYR A 243 -0.98 28.46 -10.90
CA TYR A 243 -2.25 27.78 -11.10
C TYR A 243 -3.15 28.69 -11.93
N ASP A 244 -3.89 28.12 -12.89
CA ASP A 244 -4.90 28.90 -13.59
C ASP A 244 -6.12 29.15 -12.69
N ASP A 245 -6.84 30.26 -12.92
CA ASP A 245 -8.00 30.68 -12.10
C ASP A 245 -9.16 29.67 -12.12
N ARG A 246 -9.12 28.68 -13.01
CA ARG A 246 -10.12 27.59 -13.11
C ARG A 246 -9.58 26.25 -12.62
N SER A 247 -8.37 26.25 -12.06
CA SER A 247 -7.67 25.02 -11.76
C SER A 247 -8.34 24.30 -10.60
N ARG A 248 -8.40 22.99 -10.72
CA ARG A 248 -8.94 22.10 -9.68
C ARG A 248 -7.82 21.48 -8.87
N TYR A 249 -6.66 22.16 -8.82
CA TYR A 249 -5.55 21.70 -8.02
C TYR A 249 -5.85 21.89 -6.55
N LYS A 250 -5.59 20.81 -5.83
CA LYS A 250 -5.77 20.73 -4.40
C LYS A 250 -4.46 20.32 -3.77
N GLU A 251 -4.08 20.99 -2.70
CA GLU A 251 -2.93 20.60 -1.91
C GLU A 251 -3.35 19.76 -0.72
N GLN A 252 -2.45 18.86 -0.32
CA GLN A 252 -2.61 18.09 0.89
C GLN A 252 -1.30 18.04 1.66
N VAL A 253 -1.34 18.60 2.87
CA VAL A 253 -0.23 18.54 3.81
C VAL A 253 -0.32 17.24 4.59
N GLY A 254 0.67 16.37 4.44
CA GLY A 254 0.76 15.14 5.19
C GLY A 254 1.54 15.31 6.50
N ALA A 255 2.43 14.38 6.78
CA ALA A 255 3.29 14.48 7.95
C ALA A 255 4.14 15.76 7.89
N VAL A 256 4.37 16.41 9.03
CA VAL A 256 5.32 17.54 9.16
C VAL A 256 6.12 17.34 10.44
N THR A 257 7.06 16.40 10.39
CA THR A 257 7.90 16.02 11.55
C THR A 257 9.39 16.17 11.21
N ASP A 258 10.26 15.86 12.17
CA ASP A 258 11.71 15.80 11.96
C ASP A 258 12.16 14.55 11.19
N ARG A 259 11.29 13.54 11.08
CA ARG A 259 11.60 12.27 10.38
C ARG A 259 10.99 12.17 8.99
N LEU A 260 9.85 12.81 8.82
CA LEU A 260 9.05 12.73 7.62
C LEU A 260 8.32 14.06 7.39
N GLN A 261 8.40 14.56 6.16
CA GLN A 261 7.48 15.56 5.64
C GLN A 261 6.92 15.12 4.30
N THR A 262 5.60 15.18 4.12
CA THR A 262 4.94 14.90 2.83
C THR A 262 4.01 16.03 2.44
N CYS A 263 3.99 16.36 1.15
CA CYS A 263 3.11 17.35 0.55
C CYS A 263 2.76 16.86 -0.85
N SER A 264 1.47 16.74 -1.15
CA SER A 264 1.00 16.41 -2.50
C SER A 264 0.10 17.50 -3.07
N VAL A 265 0.09 17.59 -4.40
CA VAL A 265 -0.89 18.35 -5.16
C VAL A 265 -1.61 17.38 -6.07
N VAL A 266 -2.93 17.34 -6.00
CA VAL A 266 -3.79 16.49 -6.84
C VAL A 266 -4.65 17.35 -7.74
N TRP A 267 -4.88 16.91 -8.97
CA TRP A 267 -5.88 17.53 -9.84
C TRP A 267 -7.23 16.84 -9.63
N LYS A 268 -8.23 17.56 -9.11
CA LYS A 268 -9.55 16.98 -8.88
C LYS A 268 -10.36 16.83 -10.15
N THR A 269 -10.49 15.57 -10.57
CA THR A 269 -11.51 15.15 -11.52
C THR A 269 -12.66 14.46 -10.76
N PRO A 270 -13.92 14.90 -10.93
CA PRO A 270 -15.05 14.24 -10.29
C PRO A 270 -15.07 12.75 -10.57
N ARG A 271 -15.24 11.93 -9.53
CA ARG A 271 -15.39 10.47 -9.60
C ARG A 271 -14.17 9.70 -10.13
N MET A 272 -13.00 10.32 -10.19
CA MET A 272 -11.74 9.64 -10.49
C MET A 272 -10.87 9.54 -9.23
N PRO A 273 -10.00 8.52 -9.11
CA PRO A 273 -8.99 8.46 -8.06
C PRO A 273 -8.04 9.66 -8.12
N ASP A 274 -7.53 10.05 -6.96
CA ASP A 274 -6.54 11.11 -6.85
C ASP A 274 -5.14 10.56 -7.18
N GLU A 275 -4.53 11.10 -8.24
CA GLU A 275 -3.11 10.92 -8.53
C GLU A 275 -2.37 12.26 -8.36
N PRO A 276 -1.25 12.28 -7.62
CA PRO A 276 -0.56 13.52 -7.31
C PRO A 276 0.18 14.09 -8.53
N SER A 277 -0.32 15.21 -9.03
CA SER A 277 0.35 16.04 -10.04
C SER A 277 1.65 16.68 -9.55
N ALA A 278 1.84 16.80 -8.23
CA ALA A 278 3.14 17.06 -7.62
C ALA A 278 3.27 16.37 -6.27
N LEU A 279 4.48 15.96 -5.91
CA LEU A 279 4.82 15.34 -4.62
C LEU A 279 6.16 15.91 -4.12
N TYR A 280 6.19 16.34 -2.87
CA TYR A 280 7.41 16.71 -2.14
C TYR A 280 7.55 15.89 -0.87
N VAL A 281 8.72 15.28 -0.67
CA VAL A 281 9.01 14.40 0.46
C VAL A 281 10.35 14.77 1.08
N MET A 282 10.38 14.87 2.41
CA MET A 282 11.61 14.76 3.19
C MET A 282 11.51 13.51 4.05
N ALA A 283 12.53 12.66 4.01
CA ALA A 283 12.57 11.43 4.78
C ALA A 283 13.97 11.18 5.37
N ASN A 284 14.05 10.67 6.59
CA ASN A 284 15.26 10.09 7.15
C ASN A 284 14.99 8.70 7.75
N GLY A 285 16.03 8.01 8.22
CA GLY A 285 15.89 6.65 8.75
C GLY A 285 15.59 5.63 7.64
N ARG A 286 14.76 4.63 7.94
CA ARG A 286 14.40 3.56 7.00
C ARG A 286 13.56 4.04 5.80
N PRO A 287 12.61 4.98 5.93
CA PRO A 287 11.91 5.53 4.76
C PRO A 287 12.83 6.19 3.73
N ALA A 288 14.01 6.70 4.15
CA ALA A 288 14.99 7.24 3.22
C ALA A 288 15.68 6.16 2.36
N ASP A 289 15.72 4.91 2.82
CA ASP A 289 16.26 3.78 2.05
C ASP A 289 15.40 3.46 0.82
N LEU A 290 14.12 3.84 0.84
CA LEU A 290 13.23 3.65 -0.30
C LEU A 290 13.68 4.42 -1.53
N PHE A 291 14.47 5.48 -1.39
CA PHE A 291 14.98 6.25 -2.52
C PHE A 291 16.29 5.68 -3.08
N GLN A 292 16.77 4.52 -2.62
CA GLN A 292 17.95 3.88 -3.22
C GLN A 292 17.68 3.49 -4.69
N GLY A 293 18.70 3.54 -5.54
CA GLY A 293 18.57 3.31 -6.98
C GLY A 293 17.99 4.50 -7.78
N MET A 294 17.42 5.51 -7.11
CA MET A 294 16.91 6.71 -7.78
C MET A 294 18.03 7.69 -8.18
N PRO A 295 17.95 8.29 -9.39
CA PRO A 295 18.97 9.21 -9.88
C PRO A 295 19.03 10.49 -9.04
N GLU A 296 20.23 10.86 -8.58
CA GLU A 296 20.44 12.05 -7.75
C GLU A 296 20.72 13.30 -8.59
N GLY A 297 20.24 14.44 -8.11
CA GLY A 297 20.46 15.75 -8.68
C GLY A 297 19.24 16.65 -8.54
N ALA A 298 19.45 17.96 -8.42
CA ALA A 298 18.36 18.93 -8.35
C ALA A 298 17.43 18.87 -9.57
N GLY A 299 17.98 18.65 -10.77
CA GLY A 299 17.19 18.44 -11.98
C GLY A 299 16.48 17.08 -12.05
N GLN A 300 16.83 16.14 -11.17
CA GLN A 300 16.13 14.86 -10.99
C GLN A 300 15.12 14.91 -9.84
N GLY A 301 15.06 16.03 -9.11
CA GLY A 301 14.19 16.18 -7.96
C GLY A 301 14.60 15.31 -6.77
N LEU A 302 15.88 14.96 -6.63
CA LEU A 302 16.37 14.14 -5.52
C LEU A 302 17.72 14.65 -5.02
N VAL A 303 17.85 14.88 -3.71
CA VAL A 303 19.15 15.15 -3.07
C VAL A 303 19.24 14.46 -1.72
N ARG A 304 20.45 14.02 -1.37
CA ARG A 304 20.77 13.43 -0.06
C ARG A 304 21.67 14.37 0.73
N ARG A 305 21.36 14.59 2.01
CA ARG A 305 22.14 15.48 2.90
C ARG A 305 22.25 14.93 4.32
N GLY A 306 23.30 15.33 5.02
CA GLY A 306 23.40 15.18 6.48
C GLY A 306 22.68 16.32 7.19
N CYS A 307 21.77 15.99 8.11
CA CYS A 307 20.98 16.96 8.88
C CYS A 307 20.93 16.52 10.34
N ASP A 308 21.55 17.31 11.23
CA ASP A 308 21.80 16.93 12.64
C ASP A 308 22.33 15.50 12.80
N GLY A 309 23.36 15.15 12.01
CA GLY A 309 24.00 13.83 12.02
C GLY A 309 23.18 12.70 11.37
N ARG A 310 22.00 12.98 10.81
CA ARG A 310 21.12 11.99 10.15
C ARG A 310 21.22 12.11 8.64
N ARG A 311 21.32 10.97 7.95
CA ARG A 311 21.15 10.91 6.49
C ARG A 311 19.68 11.17 6.14
N THR A 312 19.46 12.22 5.36
CA THR A 312 18.13 12.70 4.97
C THR A 312 18.04 12.79 3.45
N VAL A 313 16.92 12.33 2.91
CA VAL A 313 16.55 12.46 1.50
C VAL A 313 15.52 13.58 1.36
N PHE A 314 15.70 14.40 0.34
CA PHE A 314 14.68 15.32 -0.15
C PHE A 314 14.33 14.91 -1.57
N TYR A 315 13.04 14.77 -1.82
CA TYR A 315 12.48 14.36 -3.09
C TYR A 315 11.37 15.31 -3.53
N GLY A 316 11.35 15.63 -4.82
CA GLY A 316 10.35 16.44 -5.46
C GLY A 316 10.04 15.84 -6.83
N HIS A 317 8.76 15.61 -7.11
CA HIS A 317 8.31 15.13 -8.39
C HIS A 317 7.13 15.97 -8.85
N VAL A 318 7.16 16.41 -10.11
CA VAL A 318 6.10 17.19 -10.73
C VAL A 318 5.73 16.46 -12.01
N GLU A 319 4.47 16.12 -12.16
CA GLU A 319 3.96 15.45 -13.36
C GLU A 319 3.64 16.46 -14.47
N ALA A 320 3.45 15.94 -15.69
CA ALA A 320 3.26 16.73 -16.90
C ALA A 320 2.16 17.81 -16.81
N GLY A 321 1.14 17.62 -15.96
CA GLY A 321 0.09 18.63 -15.75
C GLY A 321 0.56 19.93 -15.07
N LEU A 322 1.57 19.84 -14.20
CA LEU A 322 2.15 20.97 -13.45
C LEU A 322 3.59 21.29 -13.85
N GLN A 323 4.17 20.51 -14.76
CA GLN A 323 5.53 20.71 -15.24
C GLN A 323 5.69 22.10 -15.86
N ASP A 324 6.84 22.72 -15.59
CA ASP A 324 7.22 24.08 -16.02
C ASP A 324 6.31 25.20 -15.47
N ARG A 325 5.43 24.90 -14.50
CA ARG A 325 4.62 25.91 -13.80
C ARG A 325 5.23 26.37 -12.48
N GLY A 326 6.33 25.78 -12.03
CA GLY A 326 7.05 26.22 -10.85
C GLY A 326 7.69 27.60 -11.04
N HIS A 327 7.57 28.48 -10.04
CA HIS A 327 8.12 29.84 -10.13
C HIS A 327 9.32 30.02 -9.16
N PRO A 328 10.53 30.40 -9.64
CA PRO A 328 10.85 30.81 -11.02
C PRO A 328 11.15 29.66 -12.00
N SER A 329 11.33 28.44 -11.51
CA SER A 329 11.37 27.20 -12.29
C SER A 329 11.15 26.00 -11.38
N ASP A 330 10.72 24.85 -11.89
CA ASP A 330 10.51 23.62 -11.11
C ASP A 330 11.76 23.22 -10.31
N GLN A 331 12.94 23.34 -10.93
CA GLN A 331 14.22 23.07 -10.27
C GLN A 331 14.46 24.03 -9.08
N GLN A 332 14.12 25.31 -9.24
CA GLN A 332 14.27 26.28 -8.16
C GLN A 332 13.24 26.07 -7.06
N VAL A 333 12.00 25.69 -7.40
CA VAL A 333 10.98 25.28 -6.44
C VAL A 333 11.48 24.09 -5.60
N PHE A 334 12.08 23.08 -6.24
CA PHE A 334 12.72 21.97 -5.52
C PHE A 334 13.87 22.43 -4.62
N ASN A 335 14.77 23.30 -5.11
CA ASN A 335 15.84 23.84 -4.28
C ASN A 335 15.31 24.60 -3.05
N ARG A 336 14.22 25.37 -3.20
CA ARG A 336 13.56 26.08 -2.10
C ARG A 336 12.93 25.13 -1.10
N PHE A 337 12.33 24.03 -1.58
CA PHE A 337 11.86 22.95 -0.72
C PHE A 337 13.01 22.39 0.14
N VAL A 338 14.13 22.01 -0.49
CA VAL A 338 15.32 21.49 0.20
C VAL A 338 15.88 22.50 1.21
N GLU A 339 15.99 23.78 0.84
CA GLU A 339 16.49 24.84 1.71
C GLU A 339 15.57 25.05 2.92
N SER A 340 14.27 25.22 2.68
CA SER A 340 13.29 25.52 3.72
C SER A 340 13.15 24.36 4.71
N VAL A 341 12.93 23.15 4.20
CA VAL A 341 12.78 21.98 5.06
C VAL A 341 14.13 21.62 5.70
N GLY A 342 15.23 21.75 4.97
CA GLY A 342 16.56 21.47 5.48
C GLY A 342 16.96 22.37 6.64
N LYS A 343 16.68 23.67 6.56
CA LYS A 343 16.91 24.62 7.67
C LYS A 343 16.13 24.22 8.92
N ARG A 344 14.87 23.80 8.75
CA ARG A 344 13.99 23.38 9.85
C ARG A 344 14.56 22.18 10.61
N ILE A 345 15.17 21.22 9.91
CA ILE A 345 15.67 19.97 10.50
C ILE A 345 17.21 19.95 10.72
N GLY A 346 17.87 21.11 10.65
CA GLY A 346 19.28 21.24 10.99
C GLY A 346 20.28 20.77 9.92
N CYS A 347 19.92 20.82 8.63
CA CYS A 347 20.89 20.54 7.57
C CYS A 347 21.94 21.66 7.49
N GLY A 348 23.23 21.29 7.56
CA GLY A 348 24.36 22.22 7.45
C GLY A 348 24.86 22.82 8.77
N SER A 349 24.35 22.38 9.92
CA SER A 349 24.72 22.88 11.26
C SER A 349 25.77 22.01 11.99
N GLY A 350 26.37 21.01 11.34
CA GLY A 350 27.32 20.06 11.95
C GLY A 350 28.77 20.25 11.52
N GLU A 351 29.72 20.04 12.43
CA GLU A 351 31.17 20.04 12.21
C GLU A 351 31.54 19.13 11.02
N GLY A 352 31.93 19.75 9.90
CA GLY A 352 32.26 19.04 8.65
C GLY A 352 31.87 19.77 7.36
N ALA A 353 31.45 21.04 7.43
CA ALA A 353 31.39 21.94 6.27
C ALA A 353 32.78 22.48 5.90
#